data_AF-A0A197JDN2-F1
#
_entry.id   AF-A0A197JDN2-F1
#
_cell.length_a   1.000
_cell.length_b   1.000
_cell.length_c   1.000
_cell.angle_alpha   90.00
_cell.angle_beta   90.00
_cell.angle_gamma   90.00
#
_symmetry.space_group_name_H-M   'P 1'
#
loop_
_entity.id
_entity.type
_entity.pdbx_description
1 polymer ?
#
loop_
_entity_poly.entity_id
_entity_poly.type
_entity_poly.pdbx_seq_one_letter_code
_entity_poly.pdbx_strand_id
1 'polypeptide(L)'
;VNLNKTVAFPMSAYSDLPLKTHLTFLDLQWHDSTTKDALIYLGFPVFFCKEQASIFWNKILDKIKAGINMQSSRSLSVLGRATIVNALILSRLWHLAWVTPFPPSFLSKVRRAITRFVCPFKPTASWKVITTPRHDGGLGVIDPAKQQQTFVIKHL
;
A
#
# COMPACT_ATOMS: atom_id res chain seq x y z
N VAL A 1 -0.89 25.66 21.06
CA VAL A 1 -0.69 24.36 20.38
C VAL A 1 -1.89 23.46 20.69
N ASN A 2 -2.46 22.75 19.71
CA ASN A 2 -3.58 21.85 19.95
C ASN A 2 -3.06 20.48 20.41
N LEU A 3 -2.95 20.29 21.73
CA LEU A 3 -2.32 19.11 22.33
C LEU A 3 -3.10 17.82 22.01
N ASN A 4 -4.42 17.90 21.93
CA ASN A 4 -5.30 16.76 21.65
C ASN A 4 -5.10 16.16 20.24
N LYS A 5 -4.48 16.91 19.32
CA LYS A 5 -4.11 16.46 17.97
C LYS A 5 -2.63 16.11 17.84
N THR A 6 -1.85 16.33 18.89
CA THR A 6 -0.42 16.07 18.90
C THR A 6 -0.17 14.64 19.36
N VAL A 7 0.53 13.87 18.53
CA VAL A 7 0.95 12.50 18.87
C VAL A 7 2.46 12.50 19.05
N ALA A 8 2.92 12.10 20.23
CA ALA A 8 4.32 11.85 20.51
C ALA A 8 4.65 10.38 20.21
N PHE A 9 5.84 10.14 19.70
CA PHE A 9 6.35 8.81 19.43
C PHE A 9 7.86 8.75 19.63
N PRO A 10 8.42 7.59 19.99
CA PRO A 10 9.85 7.47 20.23
C PRO A 10 10.61 7.48 18.90
N MET A 11 11.66 8.30 18.81
CA MET A 11 12.61 8.28 17.67
C MET A 11 13.74 7.26 17.87
N SER A 12 13.93 6.78 19.10
CA SER A 12 14.90 5.75 19.48
C SER A 12 14.25 4.39 19.66
N ALA A 13 15.05 3.33 19.52
CA ALA A 13 14.60 1.96 19.81
C ALA A 13 14.28 1.74 21.31
N TYR A 14 14.83 2.58 22.18
CA TYR A 14 14.60 2.55 23.62
C TYR A 14 13.42 3.45 23.98
N SER A 15 12.49 2.92 24.77
CA SER A 15 11.39 3.69 25.35
C SER A 15 11.89 4.47 26.58
N ASP A 16 11.89 5.79 26.50
CA ASP A 16 12.09 6.66 27.66
C ASP A 16 10.80 6.69 28.50
N LEU A 17 10.77 5.87 29.55
CA LEU A 17 9.62 5.74 30.45
C LEU A 17 9.30 7.05 31.19
N PRO A 18 10.28 7.78 31.76
CA PRO A 18 10.06 9.13 32.30
C PRO A 18 9.37 10.08 31.32
N LEU A 19 9.87 10.15 30.07
CA LEU A 19 9.29 11.02 29.05
C LEU A 19 7.84 10.60 28.73
N LYS A 20 7.59 9.29 28.55
CA LYS A 20 6.24 8.77 28.28
C LYS A 20 5.27 9.16 29.40
N THR A 21 5.67 9.00 30.67
CA THR A 21 4.85 9.36 31.82
C THR A 21 4.58 10.87 31.88
N HIS A 22 5.59 11.70 31.62
CA HIS A 22 5.44 13.15 31.60
C HIS A 22 4.49 13.63 30.49
N LEU A 23 4.62 13.07 29.29
CA LEU A 23 3.73 13.40 28.17
C LEU A 23 2.30 12.94 28.41
N THR A 24 2.13 11.76 29.02
CA THR A 24 0.79 11.26 29.38
C THR A 24 0.12 12.15 30.43
N PHE A 25 0.90 12.70 31.38
CA PHE A 25 0.39 13.67 32.36
C PHE A 25 -0.10 14.98 31.69
N LEU A 26 0.50 15.37 30.58
CA LEU A 26 0.10 16.54 29.78
C LEU A 26 -1.07 16.24 28.81
N ASP A 27 -1.74 15.09 28.95
CA ASP A 27 -2.83 14.61 28.08
C ASP A 27 -2.42 14.52 26.59
N LEU A 28 -1.13 14.26 26.33
CA LEU A 28 -0.62 14.02 24.98
C LEU A 28 -0.78 12.56 24.58
N GLN A 29 -1.19 12.33 23.34
CA GLN A 29 -1.28 10.97 22.81
C GLN A 29 0.12 10.39 22.59
N TRP A 30 0.34 9.18 23.06
CA TRP A 30 1.58 8.43 22.87
C TRP A 30 1.37 7.26 21.92
N HIS A 31 2.22 7.15 20.89
CA HIS A 31 2.21 6.05 19.94
C HIS A 31 3.53 5.28 19.99
N ASP A 32 3.46 3.97 20.19
CA ASP A 32 4.62 3.07 20.23
C ASP A 32 4.31 1.70 19.60
N SER A 33 5.18 0.71 19.84
CA SER A 33 5.03 -0.68 19.37
C SER A 33 3.87 -1.45 19.99
N THR A 34 3.29 -0.98 21.09
CA THR A 34 2.13 -1.62 21.75
C THR A 34 0.81 -1.28 21.05
N THR A 35 0.80 -0.20 20.27
CA THR A 35 -0.37 0.22 19.49
C THR A 35 -0.60 -0.74 18.32
N LYS A 36 -1.85 -1.07 18.02
CA LYS A 36 -2.17 -2.04 16.96
C LYS A 36 -1.89 -1.52 15.55
N ASP A 37 -2.17 -0.24 15.32
CA ASP A 37 -2.03 0.40 14.01
C ASP A 37 -0.69 1.10 13.86
N ALA A 38 -0.28 1.31 12.61
CA ALA A 38 0.88 2.12 12.29
C ALA A 38 0.54 3.61 12.46
N LEU A 39 1.50 4.39 12.95
CA LEU A 39 1.39 5.84 13.00
C LEU A 39 1.43 6.38 11.57
N ILE A 40 0.53 7.31 11.22
CA ILE A 40 0.50 7.92 9.88
C ILE A 40 1.01 9.35 9.98
N TYR A 41 2.14 9.63 9.33
CA TYR A 41 2.72 10.96 9.22
C TYR A 41 2.73 11.39 7.75
N LEU A 42 2.00 12.46 7.41
CA LEU A 42 1.84 12.96 6.04
C LEU A 42 1.38 11.88 5.03
N GLY A 43 0.60 10.90 5.50
CA GLY A 43 0.16 9.77 4.67
C GLY A 43 1.15 8.61 4.55
N PHE A 44 2.33 8.72 5.16
CA PHE A 44 3.34 7.66 5.24
C PHE A 44 3.24 6.91 6.57
N PRO A 45 3.32 5.58 6.56
CA PRO A 45 3.31 4.81 7.78
C PRO A 45 4.68 4.80 8.47
N VAL A 46 4.70 5.03 9.78
CA VAL A 46 5.83 4.80 10.67
C VAL A 46 5.54 3.54 11.47
N PHE A 47 6.39 2.52 11.30
CA PHE A 47 6.24 1.22 11.94
C PHE A 47 7.18 1.08 13.13
N PHE A 48 6.65 0.67 14.27
CA PHE A 48 7.43 0.35 15.48
C PHE A 48 7.59 -1.16 15.67
N CYS A 49 6.72 -1.98 15.06
CA CYS A 49 6.82 -3.44 15.07
C CYS A 49 6.34 -4.07 13.75
N LYS A 50 6.62 -5.36 13.56
CA LYS A 50 6.28 -6.10 12.33
C LYS A 50 4.77 -6.31 12.19
N GLU A 51 4.08 -6.41 13.32
CA GLU A 51 2.64 -6.63 13.42
C GLU A 51 1.89 -5.41 12.88
N GLN A 52 2.28 -4.20 13.27
CA GLN A 52 1.75 -2.93 12.73
C GLN A 52 1.93 -2.85 11.21
N ALA A 53 3.12 -3.22 10.70
CA ALA A 53 3.37 -3.24 9.27
C ALA A 53 2.44 -4.23 8.54
N SER A 54 2.29 -5.45 9.07
CA SER A 54 1.39 -6.47 8.53
C SER A 54 -0.06 -5.98 8.48
N ILE A 55 -0.56 -5.38 9.57
CA ILE A 55 -1.91 -4.83 9.67
C ILE A 55 -2.11 -3.72 8.64
N PHE A 56 -1.16 -2.78 8.54
CA PHE A 56 -1.22 -1.70 7.56
C PHE A 56 -1.30 -2.23 6.12
N TRP A 57 -0.41 -3.14 5.73
CA TRP A 57 -0.40 -3.68 4.36
C TRP A 57 -1.65 -4.52 4.05
N ASN A 58 -2.21 -5.22 5.03
CA ASN A 58 -3.50 -5.90 4.86
C ASN A 58 -4.64 -4.89 4.64
N LYS A 59 -4.68 -3.78 5.40
CA LYS A 59 -5.66 -2.70 5.19
C LYS A 59 -5.55 -2.08 3.79
N ILE A 60 -4.34 -1.84 3.29
CA ILE A 60 -4.12 -1.33 1.93
C ILE A 60 -4.59 -2.35 0.89
N LEU A 61 -4.28 -3.64 1.09
CA LEU A 61 -4.72 -4.71 0.21
C LEU A 61 -6.25 -4.82 0.17
N ASP A 62 -6.92 -4.67 1.31
CA ASP A 62 -8.38 -4.75 1.38
C ASP A 62 -9.03 -3.54 0.69
N LYS A 63 -8.44 -2.34 0.79
CA LYS A 63 -8.85 -1.18 -0.03
C LYS A 63 -8.71 -1.45 -1.54
N ILE A 64 -7.64 -2.14 -1.97
CA ILE A 64 -7.45 -2.55 -3.37
C ILE A 64 -8.55 -3.53 -3.78
N LYS A 65 -8.79 -4.59 -3.00
CA LYS A 65 -9.84 -5.58 -3.28
C LYS A 65 -11.22 -4.94 -3.33
N ALA A 66 -11.53 -4.04 -2.41
CA ALA A 66 -12.79 -3.29 -2.41
C ALA A 66 -12.93 -2.44 -3.68
N GLY A 67 -11.87 -1.77 -4.10
CA GLY A 67 -11.84 -1.04 -5.38
C GLY A 67 -12.07 -1.93 -6.58
N ILE A 68 -11.44 -3.11 -6.61
CA ILE A 68 -11.64 -4.13 -7.64
C ILE A 68 -13.09 -4.61 -7.66
N ASN A 69 -13.66 -4.95 -6.51
CA ASN A 69 -15.04 -5.45 -6.39
C ASN A 69 -16.07 -4.41 -6.84
N MET A 70 -15.85 -3.14 -6.53
CA MET A 70 -16.71 -2.05 -6.99
C MET A 70 -16.70 -1.92 -8.53
N GLN A 71 -15.58 -2.23 -9.18
CA GLN A 71 -15.44 -2.16 -10.63
C GLN A 71 -15.80 -3.47 -11.33
N SER A 72 -15.90 -4.59 -10.60
CA SER A 72 -16.20 -5.91 -11.18
C SER A 72 -17.65 -6.09 -11.58
N SER A 73 -18.58 -5.30 -11.03
CA SER A 73 -20.00 -5.28 -11.41
C SER A 73 -20.26 -4.71 -12.80
N ARG A 74 -19.25 -4.06 -13.41
CA ARG A 74 -19.35 -3.46 -14.74
C ARG A 74 -18.98 -4.50 -15.81
N SER A 75 -19.77 -4.58 -16.88
CA SER A 75 -19.52 -5.42 -18.06
C SER A 75 -18.37 -4.88 -18.92
N LEU A 76 -17.15 -4.95 -18.37
CA LEU A 76 -15.95 -4.42 -19.00
C LEU A 76 -15.18 -5.48 -19.77
N SER A 77 -14.64 -5.08 -20.92
CA SER A 77 -13.65 -5.86 -21.66
C SER A 77 -12.36 -6.03 -20.85
N VAL A 78 -11.53 -7.01 -21.23
CA VAL A 78 -10.22 -7.26 -20.62
C VAL A 78 -9.33 -6.01 -20.66
N LEU A 79 -9.34 -5.30 -21.79
CA LEU A 79 -8.59 -4.05 -21.96
C LEU A 79 -9.15 -2.91 -21.10
N GLY A 80 -10.49 -2.83 -20.96
CA GLY A 80 -11.14 -1.90 -20.05
C GLY A 80 -10.73 -2.14 -18.59
N ARG A 81 -10.71 -3.41 -18.16
CA ARG A 81 -10.25 -3.82 -16.83
C ARG A 81 -8.79 -3.46 -16.59
N ALA A 82 -7.90 -3.74 -17.56
CA ALA A 82 -6.49 -3.34 -17.49
C ALA A 82 -6.31 -1.81 -17.35
N THR A 83 -7.11 -1.03 -18.08
CA THR A 83 -7.10 0.44 -18.00
C THR A 83 -7.54 0.94 -16.61
N ILE A 84 -8.62 0.37 -16.06
CA ILE A 84 -9.09 0.68 -14.70
C ILE A 84 -8.03 0.34 -13.65
N VAL A 85 -7.36 -0.80 -13.80
CA VAL A 85 -6.28 -1.20 -12.88
C VAL A 85 -5.20 -0.12 -12.84
N ASN A 86 -4.72 0.33 -13.99
CA ASN A 86 -3.68 1.35 -14.06
C ASN A 86 -4.15 2.71 -13.51
N ALA A 87 -5.34 3.16 -13.91
CA ALA A 87 -5.82 4.50 -13.60
C ALA A 87 -6.37 4.65 -12.17
N LEU A 88 -7.05 3.63 -11.63
CA LEU A 88 -7.81 3.74 -10.37
C LEU A 88 -7.28 2.84 -9.25
N ILE A 89 -6.87 1.62 -9.57
CA ILE A 89 -6.49 0.65 -8.53
C ILE A 89 -5.04 0.89 -8.10
N LEU A 90 -4.13 0.95 -9.07
CA LEU A 90 -2.70 1.12 -8.83
C LEU A 90 -2.32 2.56 -8.47
N SER A 91 -3.08 3.56 -8.91
CA SER A 91 -2.83 4.97 -8.58
C SER A 91 -2.79 5.23 -7.07
N ARG A 92 -3.53 4.45 -6.28
CA ARG A 92 -3.55 4.50 -4.81
C ARG A 92 -2.21 4.11 -4.16
N LEU A 93 -1.38 3.36 -4.88
CA LEU A 93 -0.10 2.87 -4.37
C LEU A 93 1.03 3.88 -4.57
N TRP A 94 0.94 4.77 -5.57
CA TRP A 94 2.06 5.62 -5.96
C TRP A 94 2.49 6.60 -4.88
N HIS A 95 1.55 7.13 -4.09
CA HIS A 95 1.89 7.97 -2.94
C HIS A 95 2.76 7.19 -1.94
N LEU A 96 2.40 5.95 -1.61
CA LEU A 96 3.17 5.11 -0.69
C LEU A 96 4.49 4.61 -1.28
N ALA A 97 4.51 4.28 -2.58
CA ALA A 97 5.68 3.78 -3.29
C ALA A 97 6.85 4.76 -3.27
N TRP A 98 6.56 6.04 -3.05
CA TRP A 98 7.54 7.13 -3.00
C TRP A 98 8.52 6.99 -1.84
N VAL A 99 8.06 6.54 -0.67
CA VAL A 99 8.87 6.47 0.57
C VAL A 99 8.92 5.06 1.14
N THR A 100 7.83 4.31 1.04
CA THR A 100 7.69 3.03 1.73
C THR A 100 7.84 1.87 0.76
N PRO A 101 8.86 1.01 0.95
CA PRO A 101 9.04 -0.14 0.07
C PRO A 101 7.92 -1.16 0.27
N PHE A 102 7.41 -1.72 -0.83
CA PHE A 102 6.38 -2.74 -0.78
C PHE A 102 6.95 -4.10 -0.41
N PRO A 103 6.40 -4.78 0.62
CA PRO A 103 6.81 -6.15 0.94
C PRO A 103 6.54 -7.11 -0.23
N PRO A 104 7.43 -8.08 -0.51
CA PRO A 104 7.22 -9.07 -1.56
C PRO A 104 5.91 -9.87 -1.40
N SER A 105 5.51 -10.14 -0.16
CA SER A 105 4.26 -10.81 0.18
C SER A 105 3.04 -9.98 -0.19
N PHE A 106 3.09 -8.66 0.02
CA PHE A 106 2.05 -7.73 -0.39
C PHE A 106 1.95 -7.65 -1.92
N LEU A 107 3.07 -7.47 -2.60
CA LEU A 107 3.13 -7.43 -4.07
C LEU A 107 2.53 -8.69 -4.70
N SER A 108 2.86 -9.87 -4.17
CA SER A 108 2.31 -11.14 -4.65
C SER A 108 0.79 -11.21 -4.51
N LYS A 109 0.23 -10.72 -3.39
CA LYS A 109 -1.23 -10.65 -3.18
C LYS A 109 -1.89 -9.66 -4.13
N VAL A 110 -1.29 -8.49 -4.37
CA VAL A 110 -1.78 -7.48 -5.32
C VAL A 110 -1.79 -8.03 -6.75
N ARG A 111 -0.68 -8.64 -7.20
CA ARG A 111 -0.59 -9.29 -8.51
C ARG A 111 -1.71 -10.31 -8.71
N ARG A 112 -1.91 -11.20 -7.74
CA ARG A 112 -2.99 -12.21 -7.79
C ARG A 112 -4.38 -11.57 -7.89
N ALA A 113 -4.65 -10.52 -7.13
CA ALA A 113 -5.94 -9.82 -7.16
C ALA A 113 -6.18 -9.16 -8.54
N ILE A 114 -5.17 -8.48 -9.09
CA ILE A 114 -5.23 -7.83 -10.40
C ILE A 114 -5.41 -8.86 -11.51
N THR A 115 -4.62 -9.94 -11.53
CA THR A 115 -4.74 -11.00 -12.54
C THR A 115 -6.15 -11.58 -12.59
N ARG A 116 -6.75 -11.86 -11.43
CA ARG A 116 -8.14 -12.37 -11.34
C ARG A 116 -9.17 -11.37 -11.85
N PHE A 117 -8.96 -10.08 -11.58
CA PHE A 117 -9.86 -9.04 -12.04
C PHE A 117 -9.79 -8.82 -13.55
N VAL A 118 -8.57 -8.78 -14.11
CA VAL A 118 -8.32 -8.51 -15.52
C VAL A 118 -8.65 -9.72 -16.40
N CYS A 119 -8.29 -10.92 -15.94
CA CYS A 119 -8.56 -12.19 -16.62
C CYS A 119 -9.59 -13.01 -15.81
N PRO A 120 -10.90 -12.69 -15.92
CA PRO A 120 -11.95 -13.42 -15.20
C PRO A 120 -12.21 -14.84 -15.76
N PHE A 121 -11.55 -15.22 -16.85
CA PHE A 121 -11.70 -16.50 -17.55
C PHE A 121 -10.49 -17.43 -17.33
N LYS A 122 -10.60 -18.66 -17.84
CA LYS A 122 -9.54 -19.68 -17.80
C LYS A 122 -9.17 -20.12 -19.23
N PRO A 123 -7.88 -20.40 -19.51
CA PRO A 123 -6.72 -20.19 -18.64
C PRO A 123 -6.42 -18.70 -18.43
N THR A 124 -5.86 -18.35 -17.27
CA THR A 124 -5.44 -16.97 -16.99
C THR A 124 -4.12 -16.67 -17.67
N ALA A 125 -3.98 -15.49 -18.29
CA ALA A 125 -2.71 -15.04 -18.83
C ALA A 125 -1.64 -14.93 -17.74
N SER A 126 -0.37 -15.18 -18.10
CA SER A 126 0.75 -15.02 -17.17
C SER A 126 0.93 -13.54 -16.78
N TRP A 127 1.48 -13.30 -15.59
CA TRP A 127 1.78 -11.93 -15.14
C TRP A 127 2.69 -11.17 -16.12
N LYS A 128 3.62 -11.89 -16.76
CA LYS A 128 4.47 -11.34 -17.82
C LYS A 128 3.62 -10.77 -18.97
N VAL A 129 2.70 -11.57 -19.52
CA VAL A 129 1.81 -11.14 -20.62
C VAL A 129 0.90 -9.97 -20.21
N ILE A 130 0.38 -10.00 -18.99
CA ILE A 130 -0.48 -8.92 -18.47
C ILE A 130 0.27 -7.58 -18.39
N THR A 131 1.55 -7.61 -18.05
CA THR A 131 2.39 -6.41 -17.91
C THR A 131 3.12 -6.00 -19.19
N THR A 132 3.19 -6.89 -20.19
CA THR A 132 3.74 -6.57 -21.52
C THR A 132 2.99 -5.38 -22.14
N PRO A 133 3.68 -4.43 -22.79
CA PRO A 133 3.05 -3.31 -23.47
C PRO A 133 2.02 -3.74 -24.54
N ARG A 134 1.07 -2.85 -24.83
CA ARG A 134 -0.01 -3.13 -25.80
C ARG A 134 0.50 -3.32 -27.22
N HIS A 135 1.52 -2.56 -27.61
CA HIS A 135 2.14 -2.69 -28.94
C HIS A 135 2.85 -4.04 -29.13
N ASP A 136 3.23 -4.70 -28.03
CA ASP A 136 3.86 -6.03 -28.02
C ASP A 136 2.84 -7.16 -27.78
N GLY A 137 1.53 -6.88 -27.91
CA GLY A 137 0.46 -7.87 -27.73
C GLY A 137 0.07 -8.17 -26.28
N GLY A 138 0.55 -7.38 -25.31
CA GLY A 138 0.15 -7.49 -23.90
C GLY A 138 -1.00 -6.56 -23.50
N LEU A 139 -1.31 -6.50 -22.20
CA LEU A 139 -2.39 -5.65 -21.67
C LEU A 139 -1.90 -4.28 -21.16
N GLY A 140 -0.59 -4.12 -20.98
CA GLY A 140 0.04 -2.89 -20.50
C GLY A 140 -0.28 -2.54 -19.05
N VAL A 141 -0.56 -3.53 -18.19
CA VAL A 141 -0.73 -3.28 -16.76
C VAL A 141 0.63 -2.94 -16.12
N ILE A 142 0.67 -1.91 -15.30
CA ILE A 142 1.92 -1.49 -14.63
C ILE A 142 2.29 -2.50 -13.56
N ASP A 143 3.51 -3.05 -13.59
CA ASP A 143 4.01 -3.90 -12.50
C ASP A 143 4.37 -3.03 -11.28
N PRO A 144 3.68 -3.18 -10.13
CA PRO A 144 3.93 -2.32 -8.97
C PRO A 144 5.36 -2.43 -8.44
N ALA A 145 6.01 -3.59 -8.59
CA ALA A 145 7.39 -3.77 -8.15
C ALA A 145 8.37 -2.98 -9.03
N LYS A 146 8.19 -3.03 -10.36
CA LYS A 146 9.01 -2.26 -11.30
C LYS A 146 8.78 -0.77 -11.13
N GLN A 147 7.52 -0.36 -10.98
CA GLN A 147 7.18 1.05 -10.78
C GLN A 147 7.78 1.62 -9.49
N GLN A 148 7.77 0.84 -8.40
CA GLN A 148 8.43 1.25 -7.16
C GLN A 148 9.94 1.43 -7.36
N GLN A 149 10.62 0.51 -8.04
CA GLN A 149 12.04 0.67 -8.36
C GLN A 149 12.30 1.94 -9.16
N THR A 150 11.44 2.25 -10.13
CA THR A 150 11.53 3.51 -10.89
C THR A 150 11.38 4.75 -10.00
N PHE A 151 10.47 4.73 -9.02
CA PHE A 151 10.36 5.85 -8.08
C PHE A 151 11.62 6.01 -7.23
N VAL A 152 12.16 4.92 -6.68
CA VAL A 152 13.39 4.96 -5.87
C VAL A 152 14.59 5.49 -6.67
N ILE A 153 14.78 5.02 -7.91
CA ILE A 153 15.91 5.42 -8.75
C ILE A 153 15.85 6.92 -9.09
N LYS A 154 14.66 7.50 -9.26
CA LYS A 154 14.52 8.94 -9.55
C LYS A 154 15.00 9.85 -8.41
N HIS A 155 15.23 9.31 -7.21
CA HIS A 155 15.73 10.05 -6.06
C HIS A 155 17.25 9.93 -5.85
N LEU A 156 17.91 9.05 -6.61
CA LEU A 156 19.37 8.90 -6.63
C LEU A 156 19.96 9.78 -7.73
#